data_AF-A0A0F9KE76-F1
#
_entry.id   AF-A0A0F9KE76-F1
#
_cell.length_a   1.000
_cell.length_b   1.000
_cell.length_c   1.000
_cell.angle_alpha   90.00
_cell.angle_beta   90.00
_cell.angle_gamma   90.00
#
_symmetry.space_group_name_H-M   'P 1'
#
loop_
_entity.id
_entity.type
_entity.pdbx_description
1 polymer ?
#
loop_
_entity_poly.entity_id
_entity_poly.type
_entity_poly.pdbx_seq_one_letter_code
_entity_poly.pdbx_strand_id
1 'polypeptide(L)'
;MAIVHFESVPFRDIYGDKNGVIDGDFNEQSLSEHLIEYWVSYVECHHCPRGNTCKFAIPHHKWEWKKLEIQCGVKSEFIKNFVALTFDEYLEAENHVQERLLSATFYLSEYTMISEQQIGWTIDDEWLKNLGTYGKAFLGNIVHLREKLTYAAQDLSYIPNLYSRKPILLVEGQSEKAFIDKLRESHNSWFTDLRTEVYGGNGNAHPRRIQMRLDKYVEDGYTCYMQGDKDGNEKGSFERLIKHNTVEEKNTFLFDFDFESAIPRKLLFLALQNLDLLLDVDIKAFLMQIDHESSICTQIKSVFDVNLEPYKVQLADEIGWIFNNSEFHWYQDKDGFMEETELGRFLDFVIKMK
;
A
#
# COMPACT_ATOMS: atom_id res chain seq x y z
N MET A 1 -25.68 23.41 15.20
CA MET A 1 -24.49 22.59 15.50
C MET A 1 -24.83 21.17 15.14
N ALA A 2 -23.96 20.51 14.38
CA ALA A 2 -24.10 19.09 14.13
C ALA A 2 -23.84 18.30 15.42
N ILE A 3 -24.58 17.20 15.61
CA ILE A 3 -24.49 16.33 16.79
C ILE A 3 -24.36 14.90 16.27
N VAL A 4 -23.34 14.19 16.75
CA VAL A 4 -23.21 12.74 16.57
C VAL A 4 -23.78 12.05 17.81
N HIS A 5 -24.50 10.95 17.59
CA HIS A 5 -24.93 10.04 18.62
C HIS A 5 -24.03 8.79 18.61
N PHE A 6 -23.48 8.41 19.76
CA PHE A 6 -22.79 7.13 19.96
C PHE A 6 -23.66 6.21 20.80
N GLU A 7 -23.89 4.98 20.32
CA GLU A 7 -24.60 3.93 21.07
C GLU A 7 -23.60 2.90 21.62
N SER A 8 -23.03 3.19 22.79
CA SER A 8 -22.09 2.31 23.50
C SER A 8 -20.95 1.78 22.61
N VAL A 9 -20.34 2.68 21.83
CA VAL A 9 -19.29 2.34 20.87
C VAL A 9 -17.99 2.01 21.61
N PRO A 10 -17.27 0.92 21.25
CA PRO A 10 -16.03 0.57 21.92
C PRO A 10 -15.01 1.71 21.89
N PHE A 11 -14.38 1.95 23.03
CA PHE A 11 -13.49 3.08 23.26
C PHE A 11 -12.18 2.62 23.88
N ARG A 12 -11.07 3.20 23.40
CA ARG A 12 -9.73 2.90 23.94
C ARG A 12 -9.47 3.74 25.17
N ASP A 13 -8.87 3.14 26.19
CA ASP A 13 -8.33 3.92 27.31
C ASP A 13 -6.99 4.58 26.93
N ILE A 14 -6.37 5.26 27.89
CA ILE A 14 -5.10 5.96 27.70
C ILE A 14 -3.93 5.05 27.31
N TYR A 15 -4.01 3.75 27.60
CA TYR A 15 -3.01 2.75 27.25
C TYR A 15 -3.27 2.13 25.87
N GLY A 16 -4.46 2.39 25.31
CA GLY A 16 -4.90 1.86 24.03
C GLY A 16 -5.71 0.58 24.15
N ASP A 17 -6.06 0.14 25.35
CA ASP A 17 -6.87 -1.07 25.56
C ASP A 17 -8.35 -0.76 25.35
N LYS A 18 -9.07 -1.66 24.65
CA LYS A 18 -10.51 -1.51 24.36
C LYS A 18 -11.38 -1.96 25.54
N ASN A 19 -11.20 -1.32 26.68
CA ASN A 19 -11.93 -1.65 27.91
C ASN A 19 -13.09 -0.69 28.21
N GLY A 20 -13.24 0.38 27.44
CA GLY A 20 -14.26 1.40 27.63
C GLY A 20 -15.32 1.40 26.53
N VAL A 21 -16.37 2.20 26.75
CA VAL A 21 -17.36 2.56 25.75
C VAL A 21 -17.62 4.07 25.79
N ILE A 22 -17.90 4.67 24.64
CA ILE A 22 -18.42 6.03 24.52
C ILE A 22 -19.91 5.96 24.19
N ASP A 23 -20.71 6.77 24.87
CA ASP A 23 -22.17 6.74 24.76
C ASP A 23 -22.73 8.17 24.91
N GLY A 24 -23.77 8.48 24.13
CA GLY A 24 -24.48 9.75 24.18
C GLY A 24 -24.19 10.70 23.02
N ASP A 25 -24.67 11.94 23.18
CA ASP A 25 -24.65 12.97 22.15
C ASP A 25 -23.46 13.91 22.29
N PHE A 26 -22.70 14.08 21.20
CA PHE A 26 -21.56 14.97 21.18
C PHE A 26 -21.64 15.92 19.99
N ASN A 27 -21.23 17.17 20.20
CA ASN A 27 -20.82 18.05 19.13
C ASN A 27 -19.28 17.98 18.97
N GLU A 28 -18.74 18.61 17.94
CA GLU A 28 -17.30 18.65 17.64
C GLU A 28 -16.45 19.02 18.87
N GLN A 29 -16.85 20.07 19.59
CA GLN A 29 -16.14 20.55 20.76
C GLN A 29 -16.22 19.56 21.93
N SER A 30 -17.43 19.10 22.28
CA SER A 30 -17.61 18.20 23.42
C SER A 30 -16.99 16.82 23.17
N LEU A 31 -16.95 16.34 21.92
CA LEU A 31 -16.22 15.14 21.55
C LEU A 31 -14.72 15.35 21.76
N SER A 32 -14.16 16.43 21.21
CA SER A 32 -12.73 16.74 21.38
C SER A 32 -12.32 16.85 22.85
N GLU A 33 -13.12 17.53 23.67
CA GLU A 33 -12.90 17.66 25.12
C GLU A 33 -12.91 16.31 25.82
N HIS A 34 -13.89 15.45 25.50
CA HIS A 34 -13.98 14.10 26.03
C HIS A 34 -12.74 13.26 25.66
N LEU A 35 -12.33 13.27 24.39
CA LEU A 35 -11.14 12.54 23.94
C LEU A 35 -9.86 13.03 24.62
N ILE A 36 -9.73 14.34 24.84
CA ILE A 36 -8.58 14.93 25.53
C ILE A 36 -8.53 14.52 26.99
N GLU A 37 -9.66 14.58 27.69
CA GLU A 37 -9.77 14.17 29.09
C GLU A 37 -9.30 12.73 29.29
N TYR A 38 -9.72 11.83 28.40
CA TYR A 38 -9.43 10.40 28.52
C TYR A 38 -8.05 9.99 27.98
N TRP A 39 -7.54 10.65 26.94
CA TRP A 39 -6.31 10.22 26.27
C TRP A 39 -5.08 11.06 26.57
N VAL A 40 -5.23 12.27 27.08
CA VAL A 40 -4.09 13.20 27.23
C VAL A 40 -3.65 13.30 28.68
N SER A 41 -2.53 12.64 28.98
CA SER A 41 -1.84 12.78 30.27
C SER A 41 -1.30 14.19 30.49
N TYR A 42 -1.22 14.56 31.76
CA TYR A 42 -0.38 15.66 32.21
C TYR A 42 1.10 15.30 32.00
N VAL A 43 1.87 16.30 31.56
CA VAL A 43 3.30 16.16 31.26
C VAL A 43 4.06 17.25 32.00
N GLU A 44 5.12 16.85 32.69
CA GLU A 44 6.12 17.77 33.22
C GLU A 44 6.96 18.34 32.06
N CYS A 45 6.54 19.47 31.49
CA CYS A 45 7.15 19.99 30.25
C CYS A 45 8.66 20.29 30.34
N HIS A 46 9.21 20.47 31.53
CA HIS A 46 10.65 20.67 31.75
C HIS A 46 11.47 19.37 31.67
N HIS A 47 10.81 18.22 31.86
CA HIS A 47 11.37 16.89 31.59
C HIS A 47 10.94 16.32 30.24
N CYS A 48 10.20 17.11 29.44
CA CYS A 48 9.84 16.74 28.08
C CYS A 48 11.01 17.10 27.12
N PRO A 49 11.38 16.21 26.18
CA PRO A 49 12.43 16.47 25.17
C PRO A 49 12.18 17.68 24.28
N ARG A 50 10.91 18.10 24.22
CA ARG A 50 10.46 19.26 23.44
C ARG A 50 10.29 20.50 24.29
N GLY A 51 10.56 20.44 25.59
CA GLY A 51 10.22 21.51 26.51
C GLY A 51 10.69 22.86 26.01
N ASN A 52 11.90 22.92 25.43
CA ASN A 52 12.55 24.15 24.95
C ASN A 52 12.05 24.63 23.59
N THR A 53 11.50 23.74 22.76
CA THR A 53 11.09 24.02 21.38
C THR A 53 9.56 24.00 21.18
N CYS A 54 8.82 23.47 22.14
CA CYS A 54 7.37 23.30 22.07
C CYS A 54 6.64 24.60 22.36
N LYS A 55 5.83 25.06 21.39
CA LYS A 55 4.99 26.26 21.52
C LYS A 55 3.97 26.22 22.65
N PHE A 56 3.64 25.02 23.14
CA PHE A 56 2.66 24.83 24.22
C PHE A 56 3.30 24.82 25.61
N ALA A 57 4.63 24.82 25.71
CA ALA A 57 5.30 24.76 26.99
C ALA A 57 5.20 26.11 27.72
N ILE A 58 4.64 26.11 28.93
CA ILE A 58 4.40 27.32 29.71
C ILE A 58 5.45 27.44 30.83
N PRO A 59 6.23 28.53 30.92
CA PRO A 59 7.17 28.75 32.01
C PRO A 59 6.49 28.76 33.39
N HIS A 60 7.16 28.25 34.42
CA HIS A 60 6.64 28.29 35.77
C HIS A 60 6.81 29.70 36.37
N HIS A 61 5.72 30.30 36.84
CA HIS A 61 5.69 31.68 37.38
C HIS A 61 6.69 31.99 38.51
N LYS A 62 7.15 30.98 39.26
CA LYS A 62 8.13 31.12 40.37
C LYS A 62 9.54 30.59 40.07
N TRP A 63 9.70 29.67 39.11
CA TRP A 63 10.93 28.89 38.98
C TRP A 63 11.37 28.94 37.53
N GLU A 64 12.44 29.69 37.24
CA GLU A 64 12.93 29.96 35.89
C GLU A 64 13.31 28.67 35.14
N TRP A 65 13.81 27.67 35.85
CA TRP A 65 14.20 26.37 35.29
C TRP A 65 13.01 25.41 35.10
N LYS A 66 11.83 25.70 35.68
CA LYS A 66 10.68 24.79 35.64
C LYS A 66 9.64 25.27 34.61
N LYS A 67 8.89 24.32 34.08
CA LYS A 67 7.70 24.55 33.24
C LYS A 67 6.48 23.98 33.95
N LEU A 68 5.31 24.58 33.72
CA LEU A 68 4.06 24.09 34.29
C LEU A 68 3.81 22.65 33.84
N GLU A 69 3.19 21.88 34.74
CA GLU A 69 2.63 20.58 34.42
C GLU A 69 1.24 20.81 33.83
N ILE A 70 1.08 20.40 32.57
CA ILE A 70 -0.15 20.60 31.80
C ILE A 70 -0.43 19.36 30.97
N GLN A 71 -1.67 19.17 30.54
CA GLN A 71 -1.98 18.21 29.48
C GLN A 71 -1.15 18.52 28.23
N CYS A 72 -0.64 17.49 27.56
CA CYS A 72 0.20 17.65 26.39
C CYS A 72 -0.53 18.45 25.29
N GLY A 73 -0.13 19.71 25.10
CA GLY A 73 -0.76 20.60 24.12
C GLY A 73 -0.64 20.10 22.67
N VAL A 74 0.45 19.42 22.31
CA VAL A 74 0.61 18.83 20.97
C VAL A 74 -0.44 17.76 20.70
N LYS A 75 -0.64 16.82 21.65
CA LYS A 75 -1.63 15.76 21.51
C LYS A 75 -3.06 16.32 21.54
N SER A 76 -3.30 17.28 22.44
CA SER A 76 -4.60 17.94 22.58
C SER A 76 -5.01 18.69 21.31
N GLU A 77 -4.09 19.47 20.73
CA GLU A 77 -4.36 20.25 19.53
C GLU A 77 -4.52 19.34 18.29
N PHE A 78 -3.74 18.25 18.22
CA PHE A 78 -3.94 17.23 17.18
C PHE A 78 -5.35 16.65 17.24
N ILE A 79 -5.81 16.22 18.44
CA ILE A 79 -7.15 15.64 18.62
C ILE A 79 -8.23 16.63 18.17
N LYS A 80 -8.16 17.89 18.63
CA LYS A 80 -9.13 18.94 18.24
C LYS A 80 -9.19 19.11 16.74
N ASN A 81 -8.04 19.27 16.09
CA ASN A 81 -7.99 19.53 14.66
C ASN A 81 -8.41 18.31 13.85
N PHE A 82 -8.05 17.10 14.28
CA PHE A 82 -8.47 15.88 13.62
C PHE A 82 -9.99 15.73 13.71
N VAL A 83 -10.56 15.83 14.91
CA VAL A 83 -12.02 15.76 15.11
C VAL A 83 -12.74 16.83 14.28
N ALA A 84 -12.25 18.07 14.27
CA ALA A 84 -12.84 19.14 13.47
C ALA A 84 -12.82 18.85 11.96
N LEU A 85 -11.76 18.20 11.46
CA LEU A 85 -11.60 17.86 10.05
C LEU A 85 -12.43 16.65 9.62
N THR A 86 -12.82 15.78 10.55
CA THR A 86 -13.51 14.51 10.26
C THR A 86 -14.85 14.39 10.99
N PHE A 87 -15.40 15.48 11.52
CA PHE A 87 -16.60 15.42 12.36
C PHE A 87 -17.83 14.97 11.57
N ASP A 88 -17.91 15.37 10.31
CA ASP A 88 -18.94 14.98 9.35
C ASP A 88 -18.96 13.47 9.09
N GLU A 89 -17.80 12.82 9.05
CA GLU A 89 -17.69 11.36 8.91
C GLU A 89 -18.34 10.58 10.06
N TYR A 90 -18.57 11.22 11.22
CA TYR A 90 -19.26 10.58 12.35
C TYR A 90 -20.80 10.63 12.25
N LEU A 91 -21.36 11.62 11.55
CA LEU A 91 -22.79 11.97 11.64
C LEU A 91 -23.72 10.89 11.08
N GLU A 92 -23.28 10.20 10.03
CA GLU A 92 -24.06 9.17 9.33
C GLU A 92 -23.39 7.79 9.41
N ALA A 93 -22.29 7.68 10.16
CA ALA A 93 -21.55 6.44 10.33
C ALA A 93 -22.26 5.47 11.27
N GLU A 94 -22.27 4.19 10.89
CA GLU A 94 -22.64 3.11 11.81
C GLU A 94 -21.62 2.99 12.96
N ASN A 95 -22.04 2.44 14.10
CA ASN A 95 -21.21 2.28 15.30
C ASN A 95 -19.83 1.67 15.03
N HIS A 96 -19.75 0.70 14.10
CA HIS A 96 -18.49 0.06 13.76
C HIS A 96 -17.53 1.01 13.02
N VAL A 97 -18.03 1.93 12.19
CA VAL A 97 -17.22 2.95 11.50
C VAL A 97 -16.82 4.05 12.49
N GLN A 98 -17.74 4.45 13.37
CA GLN A 98 -17.46 5.39 14.46
C GLN A 98 -16.31 4.88 15.36
N GLU A 99 -16.33 3.60 15.72
CA GLU A 99 -15.26 2.94 16.49
C GLU A 99 -13.89 3.01 15.77
N ARG A 100 -13.89 2.78 14.46
CA ARG A 100 -12.68 2.84 13.62
C ARG A 100 -12.13 4.25 13.56
N LEU A 101 -12.97 5.26 13.38
CA LEU A 101 -12.54 6.65 13.35
C LEU A 101 -11.98 7.11 14.71
N LEU A 102 -12.60 6.70 15.82
CA LEU A 102 -12.05 6.92 17.17
C LEU A 102 -10.69 6.23 17.34
N SER A 103 -10.56 4.98 16.89
CA SER A 103 -9.30 4.24 16.98
C SER A 103 -8.20 4.87 16.13
N ALA A 104 -8.52 5.32 14.91
CA ALA A 104 -7.60 6.07 14.05
C ALA A 104 -7.12 7.37 14.73
N THR A 105 -8.05 8.14 15.31
CA THR A 105 -7.74 9.36 16.06
C THR A 105 -6.77 9.08 17.20
N PHE A 106 -7.03 8.04 17.98
CA PHE A 106 -6.15 7.60 19.07
C PHE A 106 -4.74 7.30 18.56
N TYR A 107 -4.62 6.41 17.58
CA TYR A 107 -3.32 5.97 17.07
C TYR A 107 -2.52 7.09 16.41
N LEU A 108 -3.17 8.00 15.67
CA LEU A 108 -2.50 9.16 15.08
C LEU A 108 -2.07 10.19 16.14
N SER A 109 -2.86 10.37 17.21
CA SER A 109 -2.49 11.24 18.31
C SER A 109 -1.27 10.72 19.08
N GLU A 110 -1.20 9.40 19.27
CA GLU A 110 -0.04 8.69 19.85
C GLU A 110 1.19 8.80 18.95
N TYR A 111 1.03 8.52 17.65
CA TYR A 111 2.09 8.71 16.66
C TYR A 111 2.64 10.14 16.70
N THR A 112 1.77 11.14 16.71
CA THR A 112 2.16 12.56 16.72
C THR A 112 2.97 12.89 17.97
N MET A 113 2.51 12.45 19.15
CA MET A 113 3.23 12.68 20.40
C MET A 113 4.61 12.01 20.41
N ILE A 114 4.70 10.74 20.02
CA ILE A 114 5.96 9.98 20.06
C ILE A 114 6.95 10.50 19.02
N SER A 115 6.47 10.82 17.82
CA SER A 115 7.28 11.37 16.73
C SER A 115 7.96 12.67 17.16
N GLU A 116 7.17 13.57 17.73
CA GLU A 116 7.64 14.85 18.23
C GLU A 116 8.64 14.69 19.39
N GLN A 117 8.44 13.72 20.30
CA GLN A 117 9.41 13.45 21.36
C GLN A 117 10.75 12.94 20.80
N GLN A 118 10.71 12.04 19.80
CA GLN A 118 11.91 11.54 19.13
C GLN A 118 12.67 12.64 18.39
N ILE A 119 11.95 13.53 17.71
CA ILE A 119 12.54 14.72 17.11
C ILE A 119 13.19 15.57 18.20
N GLY A 120 12.49 15.88 19.30
CA GLY A 120 13.03 16.64 20.42
C GLY A 120 14.34 16.07 20.98
N TRP A 121 14.41 14.76 21.20
CA TRP A 121 15.64 14.09 21.66
C TRP A 121 16.83 14.20 20.72
N THR A 122 16.58 14.32 19.41
CA THR A 122 17.62 14.31 18.38
C THR A 122 18.08 15.71 17.97
N ILE A 123 17.26 16.74 18.19
CA ILE A 123 17.60 18.13 17.84
C ILE A 123 18.06 18.97 19.04
N ASP A 124 17.78 18.55 20.27
CA ASP A 124 18.24 19.25 21.49
C ASP A 124 19.55 18.62 21.99
N ASP A 125 20.64 19.37 21.88
CA ASP A 125 21.99 18.94 22.26
C ASP A 125 22.11 18.51 23.74
N GLU A 126 21.35 19.15 24.63
CA GLU A 126 21.36 18.84 26.06
C GLU A 126 20.70 17.47 26.29
N TRP A 127 19.56 17.23 25.65
CA TRP A 127 18.91 15.93 25.69
C TRP A 127 19.78 14.84 25.06
N LEU A 128 20.34 15.08 23.88
CA LEU A 128 21.19 14.10 23.21
C LEU A 128 22.41 13.73 24.07
N LYS A 129 23.01 14.71 24.74
CA LYS A 129 24.10 14.48 25.71
C LYS A 129 23.63 13.70 26.94
N ASN A 130 22.47 14.02 27.49
CA ASN A 130 21.88 13.34 28.64
C ASN A 130 21.55 11.86 28.36
N LEU A 131 21.16 11.53 27.13
CA LEU A 131 20.90 10.15 26.71
C LEU A 131 22.17 9.29 26.62
N GLY A 132 23.33 9.92 26.38
CA GLY A 132 24.64 9.26 26.37
C GLY A 132 24.69 8.01 25.48
N THR A 133 25.19 6.91 26.02
CA THR A 133 25.32 5.63 25.30
C THR A 133 23.97 4.97 24.95
N TYR A 134 22.89 5.37 25.63
CA TYR A 134 21.54 4.83 25.38
C TYR A 134 20.82 5.54 24.23
N GLY A 135 21.31 6.70 23.75
CA GLY A 135 20.68 7.47 22.67
C GLY A 135 20.37 6.65 21.41
N LYS A 136 21.25 5.70 21.06
CA LYS A 136 21.04 4.80 19.90
C LYS A 136 19.81 3.90 20.06
N ALA A 137 19.49 3.47 21.28
CA ALA A 137 18.32 2.62 21.52
C ALA A 137 17.00 3.37 21.24
N PHE A 138 16.97 4.68 21.46
CA PHE A 138 15.79 5.51 21.18
C PHE A 138 15.48 5.61 19.69
N LEU A 139 16.46 5.47 18.79
CA LEU A 139 16.20 5.34 17.35
C LEU A 139 15.41 4.07 17.01
N GLY A 140 15.53 3.02 17.83
CA GLY A 140 14.73 1.79 17.70
C GLY A 140 13.23 2.01 17.92
N ASN A 141 12.82 3.12 18.55
CA ASN A 141 11.41 3.46 18.72
C ASN A 141 10.69 3.79 17.40
N ILE A 142 11.42 3.85 16.27
CA ILE A 142 10.82 3.90 14.94
C ILE A 142 9.86 2.73 14.67
N VAL A 143 10.09 1.56 15.29
CA VAL A 143 9.18 0.41 15.18
C VAL A 143 7.82 0.74 15.77
N HIS A 144 7.78 1.36 16.96
CA HIS A 144 6.53 1.79 17.60
C HIS A 144 5.81 2.86 16.77
N LEU A 145 6.56 3.81 16.18
CA LEU A 145 5.97 4.82 15.27
C LEU A 145 5.29 4.15 14.07
N ARG A 146 5.98 3.20 13.43
CA ARG A 146 5.44 2.44 12.32
C ARG A 146 4.18 1.68 12.72
N GLU A 147 4.17 1.02 13.88
CA GLU A 147 2.99 0.30 14.38
C GLU A 147 1.78 1.22 14.56
N LYS A 148 1.96 2.41 15.17
CA LYS A 148 0.86 3.38 15.32
C LYS A 148 0.32 3.86 13.97
N LEU A 149 1.19 4.13 13.00
CA LEU A 149 0.78 4.49 11.64
C LEU A 149 0.04 3.35 10.93
N THR A 150 0.53 2.11 11.08
CA THR A 150 -0.13 0.94 10.51
C THR A 150 -1.54 0.78 11.09
N TYR A 151 -1.70 0.80 12.42
CA TYR A 151 -3.04 0.67 13.00
C TYR A 151 -3.97 1.81 12.60
N ALA A 152 -3.48 3.05 12.56
CA ALA A 152 -4.25 4.18 12.06
C ALA A 152 -4.70 3.97 10.60
N ALA A 153 -3.79 3.53 9.72
CA ALA A 153 -4.11 3.26 8.32
C ALA A 153 -5.13 2.12 8.15
N GLN A 154 -4.98 1.05 8.94
CA GLN A 154 -5.93 -0.07 8.96
C GLN A 154 -7.34 0.42 9.35
N ASP A 155 -7.46 1.23 10.40
CA ASP A 155 -8.75 1.76 10.84
C ASP A 155 -9.34 2.79 9.85
N LEU A 156 -8.52 3.69 9.31
CA LEU A 156 -8.93 4.65 8.27
C LEU A 156 -9.39 3.96 6.97
N SER A 157 -8.88 2.76 6.66
CA SER A 157 -9.27 2.01 5.45
C SER A 157 -10.75 1.62 5.38
N TYR A 158 -11.47 1.74 6.49
CA TYR A 158 -12.91 1.54 6.60
C TYR A 158 -13.72 2.83 6.40
N ILE A 159 -13.05 3.96 6.14
CA ILE A 159 -13.66 5.29 6.04
C ILE A 159 -13.43 5.83 4.62
N PRO A 160 -14.39 5.66 3.70
CA PRO A 160 -14.18 5.86 2.27
C PRO A 160 -13.65 7.24 1.88
N ASN A 161 -14.05 8.29 2.60
CA ASN A 161 -13.67 9.67 2.29
C ASN A 161 -12.27 10.06 2.78
N LEU A 162 -11.71 9.32 3.75
CA LEU A 162 -10.44 9.63 4.38
C LEU A 162 -9.29 8.73 3.92
N TYR A 163 -9.58 7.70 3.13
CA TYR A 163 -8.58 6.71 2.75
C TYR A 163 -8.65 6.34 1.27
N SER A 164 -7.55 6.63 0.56
CA SER A 164 -7.30 6.05 -0.75
C SER A 164 -6.59 4.72 -0.55
N ARG A 165 -7.30 3.62 -0.78
CA ARG A 165 -6.64 2.30 -0.85
C ARG A 165 -5.57 2.35 -1.93
N LYS A 166 -4.43 1.72 -1.67
CA LYS A 166 -3.40 1.56 -2.70
C LYS A 166 -3.60 0.21 -3.38
N PRO A 167 -3.47 0.14 -4.71
CA PRO A 167 -3.56 -1.12 -5.41
C PRO A 167 -2.35 -2.01 -5.12
N ILE A 168 -2.59 -3.31 -4.96
CA ILE A 168 -1.56 -4.34 -4.99
C ILE A 168 -1.93 -5.41 -6.00
N LEU A 169 -1.00 -5.74 -6.89
CA LEU A 169 -1.16 -6.79 -7.89
C LEU A 169 -0.37 -8.03 -7.48
N LEU A 170 -1.08 -9.14 -7.31
CA LEU A 170 -0.50 -10.46 -7.16
C LEU A 170 -0.39 -11.14 -8.53
N VAL A 171 0.82 -11.49 -8.94
CA VAL A 171 1.11 -12.16 -10.23
C VAL A 171 1.58 -13.59 -10.01
N GLU A 172 1.35 -14.45 -11.01
CA GLU A 172 1.71 -15.87 -10.95
C GLU A 172 3.23 -16.05 -10.89
N GLY A 173 3.97 -15.42 -11.81
CA GLY A 173 5.38 -15.66 -12.03
C GLY A 173 6.31 -14.46 -11.77
N GLN A 174 7.60 -14.71 -11.98
CA GLN A 174 8.62 -13.66 -11.90
C GLN A 174 8.70 -12.81 -13.17
N SER A 175 8.23 -13.33 -14.32
CA SER A 175 8.22 -12.60 -15.59
C SER A 175 7.32 -11.36 -15.49
N GLU A 176 6.08 -11.54 -15.06
CA GLU A 176 5.10 -10.47 -14.95
C GLU A 176 5.56 -9.41 -13.96
N LYS A 177 6.14 -9.85 -12.83
CA LYS A 177 6.71 -8.93 -11.85
C LYS A 177 7.88 -8.13 -12.45
N ALA A 178 8.79 -8.78 -13.17
CA ALA A 178 9.92 -8.11 -13.80
C ALA A 178 9.45 -7.08 -14.84
N PHE A 179 8.48 -7.44 -15.67
CA PHE A 179 7.88 -6.51 -16.64
C PHE A 179 7.28 -5.29 -15.97
N ILE A 180 6.42 -5.48 -14.96
CA ILE A 180 5.79 -4.35 -14.24
C ILE A 180 6.83 -3.51 -13.49
N ASP A 181 7.78 -4.13 -12.80
CA ASP A 181 8.85 -3.38 -12.12
C ASP A 181 9.69 -2.57 -13.09
N LYS A 182 9.94 -3.10 -14.29
CA LYS A 182 10.64 -2.35 -15.32
C LYS A 182 9.84 -1.15 -15.78
N LEU A 183 8.53 -1.29 -16.01
CA LEU A 183 7.67 -0.15 -16.36
C LEU A 183 7.67 0.95 -15.30
N ARG A 184 7.87 0.61 -14.02
CA ARG A 184 7.97 1.60 -12.93
C ARG A 184 9.19 2.51 -13.06
N GLU A 185 10.24 2.07 -13.73
CA GLU A 185 11.43 2.89 -14.02
C GLU A 185 11.12 4.05 -14.99
N SER A 186 10.01 4.01 -15.74
CA SER A 186 9.58 5.13 -16.59
C SER A 186 9.17 6.38 -15.82
N HIS A 187 8.94 6.27 -14.50
CA HIS A 187 8.32 7.29 -13.66
C HIS A 187 6.95 7.77 -14.15
N ASN A 188 6.28 7.01 -15.04
CA ASN A 188 4.90 7.29 -15.40
C ASN A 188 4.00 7.01 -14.18
N SER A 189 3.15 7.98 -13.82
CA SER A 189 2.31 7.95 -12.61
C SER A 189 1.40 6.72 -12.53
N TRP A 190 1.08 6.10 -13.68
CA TRP A 190 0.28 4.88 -13.73
C TRP A 190 0.94 3.67 -13.07
N PHE A 191 2.27 3.63 -12.99
CA PHE A 191 2.99 2.47 -12.47
C PHE A 191 3.72 2.76 -11.16
N THR A 192 4.07 4.02 -10.87
CA THR A 192 4.92 4.39 -9.72
C THR A 192 4.36 3.95 -8.37
N ASP A 193 3.04 3.98 -8.19
CA ASP A 193 2.36 3.64 -6.94
C ASP A 193 1.84 2.19 -6.88
N LEU A 194 2.11 1.37 -7.89
CA LEU A 194 1.71 -0.02 -7.93
C LEU A 194 2.70 -0.92 -7.17
N ARG A 195 2.18 -1.72 -6.24
CA ARG A 195 2.94 -2.79 -5.60
C ARG A 195 2.64 -4.11 -6.30
N THR A 196 3.67 -4.83 -6.72
CA THR A 196 3.54 -6.13 -7.41
C THR A 196 4.27 -7.23 -6.64
N GLU A 197 3.60 -8.35 -6.40
CA GLU A 197 4.11 -9.47 -5.60
C GLU A 197 3.82 -10.81 -6.28
N VAL A 198 4.75 -11.77 -6.18
CA VAL A 198 4.59 -13.10 -6.81
C VAL A 198 3.93 -14.09 -5.84
N TYR A 199 2.94 -14.85 -6.30
CA TYR A 199 2.31 -15.91 -5.51
C TYR A 199 2.65 -17.33 -5.97
N GLY A 200 3.01 -17.57 -7.23
CA GLY A 200 3.23 -18.90 -7.83
C GLY A 200 4.54 -19.62 -7.49
N GLY A 201 5.27 -19.21 -6.45
CA GLY A 201 6.53 -19.86 -6.04
C GLY A 201 6.35 -21.20 -5.31
N ASN A 202 7.37 -22.08 -5.37
CA ASN A 202 7.43 -23.37 -4.66
C ASN A 202 7.05 -23.21 -3.17
N GLY A 203 5.82 -23.61 -2.83
CA GLY A 203 5.25 -23.56 -1.48
C GLY A 203 4.14 -22.52 -1.25
N ASN A 204 4.05 -21.44 -2.03
CA ASN A 204 3.07 -20.36 -1.81
C ASN A 204 1.82 -20.42 -2.69
N ALA A 205 1.85 -21.22 -3.75
CA ALA A 205 0.75 -21.37 -4.71
C ALA A 205 -0.51 -22.07 -4.15
N HIS A 206 -0.50 -22.52 -2.88
CA HIS A 206 -1.67 -23.16 -2.29
C HIS A 206 -2.79 -22.11 -2.06
N PRO A 207 -4.04 -22.34 -2.52
CA PRO A 207 -5.10 -21.32 -2.48
C PRO A 207 -5.32 -20.67 -1.12
N ARG A 208 -5.27 -21.47 -0.04
CA ARG A 208 -5.36 -20.97 1.35
C ARG A 208 -4.26 -19.97 1.72
N ARG A 209 -3.01 -20.16 1.25
CA ARG A 209 -1.90 -19.24 1.54
C ARG A 209 -2.06 -17.93 0.78
N ILE A 210 -2.53 -18.02 -0.46
CA ILE A 210 -2.88 -16.85 -1.28
C ILE A 210 -3.99 -16.07 -0.60
N GLN A 211 -5.05 -16.74 -0.14
CA GLN A 211 -6.15 -16.13 0.61
C GLN A 211 -5.66 -15.41 1.87
N MET A 212 -4.87 -16.07 2.73
CA MET A 212 -4.32 -15.43 3.93
C MET A 212 -3.49 -14.18 3.62
N ARG A 213 -2.76 -14.19 2.51
CA ARG A 213 -1.95 -13.04 2.07
C ARG A 213 -2.85 -11.90 1.57
N LEU A 214 -3.87 -12.21 0.79
CA LEU A 214 -4.88 -11.25 0.34
C LEU A 214 -5.61 -10.62 1.52
N ASP A 215 -6.07 -11.44 2.48
CA ASP A 215 -6.76 -10.97 3.69
C ASP A 215 -5.85 -10.02 4.50
N LYS A 216 -4.56 -10.35 4.63
CA LYS A 216 -3.55 -9.48 5.26
C LYS A 216 -3.42 -8.13 4.54
N TYR A 217 -3.40 -8.13 3.21
CA TYR A 217 -3.31 -6.89 2.43
C TYR A 217 -4.59 -6.06 2.52
N VAL A 218 -5.76 -6.70 2.49
CA VAL A 218 -7.05 -6.01 2.70
C VAL A 218 -7.11 -5.39 4.09
N GLU A 219 -6.65 -6.12 5.11
CA GLU A 219 -6.50 -5.62 6.49
C GLU A 219 -5.58 -4.41 6.53
N ASP A 220 -4.42 -4.47 5.84
CA ASP A 220 -3.43 -3.39 5.76
C ASP A 220 -3.88 -2.21 4.86
N GLY A 221 -5.10 -2.25 4.32
CA GLY A 221 -5.72 -1.17 3.55
C GLY A 221 -5.45 -1.19 2.04
N TYR A 222 -5.01 -2.31 1.47
CA TYR A 222 -4.81 -2.41 0.02
C TYR A 222 -6.10 -2.79 -0.71
N THR A 223 -6.20 -2.40 -1.98
CA THR A 223 -7.11 -3.01 -2.95
C THR A 223 -6.35 -4.14 -3.64
N CYS A 224 -6.80 -5.37 -3.45
CA CYS A 224 -6.14 -6.52 -4.02
C CYS A 224 -6.60 -6.79 -5.45
N TYR A 225 -5.63 -6.91 -6.35
CA TYR A 225 -5.76 -7.35 -7.73
C TYR A 225 -4.97 -8.63 -7.94
N MET A 226 -5.39 -9.44 -8.91
CA MET A 226 -4.65 -10.65 -9.26
C MET A 226 -4.54 -10.83 -10.77
N GLN A 227 -3.44 -11.43 -11.19
CA GLN A 227 -3.23 -11.96 -12.54
C GLN A 227 -2.82 -13.43 -12.43
N GLY A 228 -3.32 -14.27 -13.34
CA GLY A 228 -2.80 -15.64 -13.53
C GLY A 228 -3.11 -16.18 -14.93
N ASP A 229 -2.88 -17.47 -15.15
CA ASP A 229 -3.00 -18.10 -16.47
C ASP A 229 -4.23 -19.04 -16.58
N LYS A 230 -4.95 -19.02 -17.72
CA LYS A 230 -6.17 -19.84 -17.94
C LYS A 230 -5.86 -21.34 -18.05
N ASP A 231 -4.71 -21.69 -18.61
CA ASP A 231 -4.27 -23.07 -18.84
C ASP A 231 -3.67 -23.74 -17.59
N GLY A 232 -3.46 -22.97 -16.51
CA GLY A 232 -3.04 -23.50 -15.22
C GLY A 232 -4.19 -24.14 -14.41
N ASN A 233 -3.83 -24.88 -13.35
CA ASN A 233 -4.78 -25.25 -12.28
C ASN A 233 -5.37 -24.03 -11.54
N GLU A 234 -4.98 -22.82 -11.94
CA GLU A 234 -5.23 -21.56 -11.27
C GLU A 234 -6.65 -21.05 -11.44
N LYS A 235 -7.31 -21.35 -12.57
CA LYS A 235 -8.72 -20.99 -12.78
C LYS A 235 -9.63 -21.46 -11.64
N GLY A 236 -9.41 -22.67 -11.13
CA GLY A 236 -10.13 -23.20 -9.97
C GLY A 236 -9.75 -22.54 -8.63
N SER A 237 -8.55 -21.94 -8.55
CA SER A 237 -8.10 -21.15 -7.39
C SER A 237 -8.72 -19.76 -7.39
N PHE A 238 -8.76 -19.08 -8.54
CA PHE A 238 -9.43 -17.79 -8.71
C PHE A 238 -10.92 -17.87 -8.43
N GLU A 239 -11.62 -18.85 -9.00
CA GLU A 239 -13.05 -19.04 -8.75
C GLU A 239 -13.34 -19.29 -7.27
N ARG A 240 -12.45 -19.96 -6.53
CA ARG A 240 -12.58 -20.14 -5.08
C ARG A 240 -12.34 -18.83 -4.32
N LEU A 241 -11.31 -18.07 -4.66
CA LEU A 241 -11.00 -16.79 -4.01
C LEU A 241 -12.10 -15.75 -4.24
N ILE A 242 -12.65 -15.71 -5.46
CA ILE A 242 -13.82 -14.88 -5.81
C ILE A 242 -15.05 -15.34 -5.02
N LYS A 243 -15.33 -16.65 -4.94
CA LYS A 243 -16.45 -17.18 -4.13
C LYS A 243 -16.34 -16.86 -2.64
N HIS A 244 -15.12 -16.64 -2.14
CA HIS A 244 -14.87 -16.22 -0.75
C HIS A 244 -14.91 -14.70 -0.55
N ASN A 245 -15.24 -13.91 -1.59
CA ASN A 245 -15.21 -12.44 -1.58
C ASN A 245 -13.84 -11.84 -1.20
N THR A 246 -12.75 -12.58 -1.41
CA THR A 246 -11.40 -12.10 -1.12
C THR A 246 -10.90 -11.14 -2.21
N VAL A 247 -11.29 -11.37 -3.47
CA VAL A 247 -11.01 -10.50 -4.63
C VAL A 247 -12.25 -10.44 -5.51
N GLU A 248 -12.58 -9.26 -6.02
CA GLU A 248 -13.69 -9.08 -6.96
C GLU A 248 -13.31 -9.58 -8.35
N GLU A 249 -14.25 -10.13 -9.12
CA GLU A 249 -13.99 -10.62 -10.49
C GLU A 249 -13.44 -9.54 -11.42
N LYS A 250 -13.88 -8.29 -11.28
CA LYS A 250 -13.33 -7.14 -12.03
C LYS A 250 -11.88 -6.80 -11.67
N ASN A 251 -11.36 -7.33 -10.57
CA ASN A 251 -9.99 -7.13 -10.09
C ASN A 251 -9.09 -8.34 -10.43
N THR A 252 -9.55 -9.24 -11.31
CA THR A 252 -8.73 -10.35 -11.82
C THR A 252 -8.48 -10.20 -13.32
N PHE A 253 -7.27 -10.56 -13.74
CA PHE A 253 -6.88 -10.67 -15.14
C PHE A 253 -6.35 -12.08 -15.42
N LEU A 254 -6.74 -12.68 -16.54
CA LEU A 254 -6.31 -14.04 -16.88
C LEU A 254 -5.72 -14.06 -18.29
N PHE A 255 -4.44 -14.43 -18.41
CA PHE A 255 -3.81 -14.71 -19.69
C PHE A 255 -4.37 -16.01 -20.28
N ASP A 256 -4.47 -16.08 -21.61
CA ASP A 256 -4.90 -17.28 -22.32
C ASP A 256 -3.89 -18.42 -22.15
N PHE A 257 -2.60 -18.10 -22.23
CA PHE A 257 -1.47 -19.01 -21.97
C PHE A 257 -0.55 -18.39 -20.90
N ASP A 258 0.75 -18.31 -21.16
CA ASP A 258 1.73 -17.61 -20.32
C ASP A 258 1.90 -16.14 -20.74
N PHE A 259 2.50 -15.32 -19.87
CA PHE A 259 2.82 -13.92 -20.16
C PHE A 259 3.58 -13.76 -21.48
N GLU A 260 4.53 -14.65 -21.77
CA GLU A 260 5.32 -14.54 -23.00
C GLU A 260 4.46 -14.67 -24.26
N SER A 261 3.37 -15.46 -24.21
CA SER A 261 2.43 -15.62 -25.32
C SER A 261 1.54 -14.39 -25.55
N ALA A 262 1.35 -13.56 -24.51
CA ALA A 262 0.59 -12.31 -24.61
C ALA A 262 1.37 -11.20 -25.35
N ILE A 263 2.69 -11.35 -25.50
CA ILE A 263 3.56 -10.35 -26.13
C ILE A 263 3.30 -10.30 -27.65
N PRO A 264 3.06 -9.10 -28.23
CA PRO A 264 2.94 -8.97 -29.67
C PRO A 264 4.17 -9.51 -30.41
N ARG A 265 3.97 -10.36 -31.42
CA ARG A 265 5.06 -11.09 -32.10
C ARG A 265 6.20 -10.21 -32.62
N LYS A 266 5.89 -9.02 -33.15
CA LYS A 266 6.93 -8.06 -33.59
C LYS A 266 7.80 -7.58 -32.44
N LEU A 267 7.17 -7.32 -31.29
CA LEU A 267 7.86 -6.87 -30.09
C LEU A 267 8.68 -8.01 -29.47
N LEU A 268 8.09 -9.20 -29.39
CA LEU A 268 8.78 -10.41 -28.96
C LEU A 268 10.05 -10.64 -29.79
N PHE A 269 9.95 -10.54 -31.11
CA PHE A 269 11.11 -10.69 -32.01
C PHE A 269 12.22 -9.68 -31.68
N LEU A 270 11.87 -8.40 -31.50
CA LEU A 270 12.84 -7.36 -31.14
C LEU A 270 13.53 -7.67 -29.80
N ALA A 271 12.77 -8.06 -28.78
CA ALA A 271 13.35 -8.41 -27.49
C ALA A 271 14.25 -9.64 -27.56
N LEU A 272 13.86 -10.67 -28.33
CA LEU A 272 14.69 -11.86 -28.55
C LEU A 272 15.98 -11.55 -29.32
N GLN A 273 15.96 -10.58 -30.24
CA GLN A 273 17.17 -10.10 -30.90
C GLN A 273 18.08 -9.33 -29.93
N ASN A 274 17.53 -8.46 -29.09
CA ASN A 274 18.29 -7.72 -28.08
C ASN A 274 18.96 -8.64 -27.05
N LEU A 275 18.36 -9.82 -26.80
CA LEU A 275 18.91 -10.87 -25.94
C LEU A 275 19.86 -11.84 -26.65
N ASP A 276 20.24 -11.55 -27.91
CA ASP A 276 21.10 -12.40 -28.73
C ASP A 276 20.57 -13.83 -28.99
N LEU A 277 19.25 -14.05 -28.86
CA LEU A 277 18.64 -15.38 -28.99
C LEU A 277 18.25 -15.75 -30.43
N LEU A 278 18.01 -14.75 -31.30
CA LEU A 278 17.57 -14.93 -32.69
C LEU A 278 18.30 -14.00 -33.68
N LEU A 279 19.61 -13.85 -33.54
CA LEU A 279 20.41 -12.90 -34.34
C LEU A 279 20.32 -13.13 -35.86
N ASP A 280 20.26 -14.40 -36.30
CA ASP A 280 20.29 -14.77 -37.72
C ASP A 280 18.89 -14.98 -38.34
N VAL A 281 17.81 -14.70 -37.61
CA VAL A 281 16.45 -14.93 -38.07
C VAL A 281 15.87 -13.66 -38.68
N ASP A 282 15.29 -13.76 -39.88
CA ASP A 282 14.54 -12.66 -40.51
C ASP A 282 13.15 -12.49 -39.89
N ILE A 283 12.71 -11.24 -39.70
CA ILE A 283 11.41 -10.94 -39.08
C ILE A 283 10.22 -11.53 -39.84
N LYS A 284 10.26 -11.60 -41.18
CA LYS A 284 9.15 -12.19 -41.95
C LYS A 284 9.11 -13.69 -41.74
N ALA A 285 10.27 -14.35 -41.70
CA ALA A 285 10.37 -15.77 -41.38
C ALA A 285 9.83 -16.07 -39.98
N PHE A 286 10.19 -15.25 -38.99
CA PHE A 286 9.67 -15.36 -37.62
C PHE A 286 8.15 -15.24 -37.58
N LEU A 287 7.58 -14.19 -38.18
CA LEU A 287 6.13 -13.94 -38.17
C LEU A 287 5.31 -14.99 -38.92
N MET A 288 5.91 -15.71 -39.88
CA MET A 288 5.22 -16.78 -40.61
C MET A 288 5.25 -18.12 -39.89
N GLN A 289 6.22 -18.34 -39.00
CA GLN A 289 6.43 -19.63 -38.32
C GLN A 289 5.85 -19.67 -36.91
N ILE A 290 5.42 -18.53 -36.38
CA ILE A 290 4.81 -18.41 -35.05
C ILE A 290 3.37 -17.95 -35.17
N ASP A 291 2.47 -18.62 -34.48
CA ASP A 291 1.04 -18.32 -34.36
C ASP A 291 0.62 -17.97 -32.92
N HIS A 292 -0.68 -17.76 -32.73
CA HIS A 292 -1.30 -17.45 -31.42
C HIS A 292 -2.05 -18.65 -30.81
N GLU A 293 -1.91 -19.86 -31.39
CA GLU A 293 -2.75 -21.02 -31.02
C GLU A 293 -2.13 -21.89 -29.92
N SER A 294 -0.88 -21.61 -29.52
CA SER A 294 -0.17 -22.38 -28.50
C SER A 294 0.91 -21.56 -27.79
N SER A 295 1.40 -22.05 -26.64
CA SER A 295 2.46 -21.38 -25.86
C SER A 295 3.69 -21.06 -26.72
N ILE A 296 4.12 -19.80 -26.66
CA ILE A 296 5.23 -19.28 -27.44
C ILE A 296 6.55 -19.98 -27.14
N CYS A 297 6.72 -20.44 -25.89
CA CYS A 297 7.91 -21.17 -25.45
C CYS A 297 8.02 -22.54 -26.16
N THR A 298 6.87 -23.20 -26.40
CA THR A 298 6.83 -24.46 -27.15
C THR A 298 7.10 -24.23 -28.64
N GLN A 299 6.55 -23.16 -29.21
CA GLN A 299 6.77 -22.80 -30.61
C GLN A 299 8.24 -22.45 -30.86
N ILE A 300 8.83 -21.56 -30.06
CA ILE A 300 10.22 -21.12 -30.25
C ILE A 300 11.21 -22.27 -30.09
N LYS A 301 10.98 -23.16 -29.14
CA LYS A 301 11.80 -24.36 -28.98
C LYS A 301 11.68 -25.31 -30.16
N SER A 302 10.49 -25.50 -30.72
CA SER A 302 10.28 -26.45 -31.82
C SER A 302 10.76 -25.93 -33.17
N VAL A 303 10.60 -24.63 -33.43
CA VAL A 303 10.93 -24.00 -34.72
C VAL A 303 12.39 -23.53 -34.78
N PHE A 304 12.88 -22.92 -33.69
CA PHE A 304 14.19 -22.25 -33.66
C PHE A 304 15.22 -22.94 -32.77
N ASP A 305 14.85 -24.04 -32.09
CA ASP A 305 15.71 -24.78 -31.15
C ASP A 305 16.24 -23.93 -29.98
N VAL A 306 15.48 -22.89 -29.60
CA VAL A 306 15.81 -22.01 -28.48
C VAL A 306 14.92 -22.34 -27.29
N ASN A 307 15.53 -22.69 -26.15
CA ASN A 307 14.80 -22.89 -24.90
C ASN A 307 14.63 -21.55 -24.17
N LEU A 308 13.40 -21.01 -24.14
CA LEU A 308 13.11 -19.73 -23.49
C LEU A 308 12.96 -19.79 -21.96
N GLU A 309 12.72 -20.96 -21.37
CA GLU A 309 12.49 -21.10 -19.92
C GLU A 309 13.54 -20.39 -19.04
N PRO A 310 14.86 -20.47 -19.33
CA PRO A 310 15.88 -19.77 -18.54
C PRO A 310 15.88 -18.25 -18.72
N TYR A 311 15.27 -17.75 -19.79
CA TYR A 311 15.32 -16.35 -20.23
C TYR A 311 14.02 -15.60 -19.98
N LYS A 312 12.94 -16.26 -19.54
CA LYS A 312 11.61 -15.66 -19.33
C LYS A 312 11.62 -14.32 -18.56
N VAL A 313 12.34 -14.27 -17.44
CA VAL A 313 12.47 -13.05 -16.62
C VAL A 313 13.25 -11.96 -17.35
N GLN A 314 14.33 -12.32 -18.05
CA GLN A 314 15.15 -11.37 -18.80
C GLN A 314 14.39 -10.83 -20.01
N LEU A 315 13.60 -11.68 -20.67
CA LEU A 315 12.69 -11.30 -21.74
C LEU A 315 11.65 -10.31 -21.25
N ALA A 316 11.02 -10.57 -20.10
CA ALA A 316 10.04 -9.66 -19.53
C ALA A 316 10.63 -8.29 -19.15
N ASP A 317 11.85 -8.26 -18.58
CA ASP A 317 12.59 -7.01 -18.33
C ASP A 317 12.89 -6.28 -19.64
N GLU A 318 13.41 -6.97 -20.66
CA GLU A 318 13.74 -6.36 -21.95
C GLU A 318 12.49 -5.76 -22.63
N ILE A 319 11.37 -6.46 -22.56
CA ILE A 319 10.09 -5.95 -23.06
C ILE A 319 9.69 -4.67 -22.33
N GLY A 320 9.80 -4.63 -21.00
CA GLY A 320 9.55 -3.42 -20.23
C GLY A 320 10.51 -2.28 -20.59
N TRP A 321 11.78 -2.60 -20.86
CA TRP A 321 12.76 -1.61 -21.32
C TRP A 321 12.39 -1.01 -22.68
N ILE A 322 11.98 -1.84 -23.65
CA ILE A 322 11.52 -1.38 -24.97
C ILE A 322 10.30 -0.47 -24.80
N PHE A 323 9.34 -0.82 -23.94
CA PHE A 323 8.17 0.02 -23.65
C PHE A 323 8.54 1.40 -23.09
N ASN A 324 9.55 1.46 -22.23
CA ASN A 324 9.99 2.71 -21.61
C ASN A 324 10.83 3.60 -22.54
N ASN A 325 11.58 2.99 -23.48
CA ASN A 325 12.61 3.68 -24.25
C ASN A 325 12.33 3.78 -25.75
N SER A 326 11.23 3.20 -26.24
CA SER A 326 10.83 3.32 -27.63
C SER A 326 10.03 4.61 -27.90
N GLU A 327 10.07 5.08 -29.14
CA GLU A 327 9.15 6.11 -29.63
C GLU A 327 7.70 5.61 -29.74
N PHE A 328 7.46 4.33 -29.41
CA PHE A 328 6.14 3.72 -29.42
C PHE A 328 5.36 4.15 -28.17
N HIS A 329 4.52 5.17 -28.33
CA HIS A 329 3.52 5.55 -27.34
C HIS A 329 2.36 4.55 -27.36
N TRP A 330 2.58 3.38 -26.77
CA TRP A 330 1.62 2.26 -26.67
C TRP A 330 0.22 2.67 -26.16
N TYR A 331 0.12 3.75 -25.36
CA TYR A 331 -1.13 4.31 -24.83
C TYR A 331 -1.84 5.30 -25.77
N GLN A 332 -1.19 5.73 -26.87
CA GLN A 332 -1.76 6.61 -27.90
C GLN A 332 -2.06 5.86 -29.21
N ASP A 333 -1.86 4.55 -29.21
CA ASP A 333 -1.78 3.77 -30.43
C ASP A 333 -3.07 3.86 -31.28
N LYS A 334 -2.89 4.20 -32.56
CA LYS A 334 -3.97 4.22 -33.56
C LYS A 334 -4.31 2.83 -34.07
N ASP A 335 -3.39 1.87 -33.91
CA ASP A 335 -3.53 0.50 -34.40
C ASP A 335 -4.22 -0.43 -33.37
N GLY A 336 -4.71 0.14 -32.27
CA GLY A 336 -5.56 -0.58 -31.32
C GLY A 336 -4.82 -1.49 -30.33
N PHE A 337 -3.51 -1.33 -30.11
CA PHE A 337 -2.71 -2.19 -29.22
C PHE A 337 -3.39 -2.52 -27.87
N MET A 338 -3.96 -1.52 -27.20
CA MET A 338 -4.62 -1.67 -25.89
C MET A 338 -5.88 -2.55 -25.94
N GLU A 339 -6.59 -2.57 -27.07
CA GLU A 339 -7.86 -3.29 -27.25
C GLU A 339 -7.64 -4.66 -27.93
N GLU A 340 -6.73 -4.72 -28.89
CA GLU A 340 -6.53 -5.84 -29.81
C GLU A 340 -5.47 -6.84 -29.33
N THR A 341 -4.61 -6.46 -28.39
CA THR A 341 -3.57 -7.36 -27.86
C THR A 341 -3.83 -7.72 -26.41
N GLU A 342 -3.45 -8.93 -26.02
CA GLU A 342 -3.62 -9.40 -24.65
C GLU A 342 -2.72 -8.63 -23.66
N LEU A 343 -1.46 -8.37 -24.02
CA LEU A 343 -0.58 -7.51 -23.23
C LEU A 343 -1.12 -6.09 -23.09
N GLY A 344 -1.74 -5.53 -24.14
CA GLY A 344 -2.40 -4.23 -24.08
C GLY A 344 -3.58 -4.19 -23.12
N ARG A 345 -4.43 -5.22 -23.14
CA ARG A 345 -5.54 -5.36 -22.17
C ARG A 345 -5.05 -5.55 -20.74
N PHE A 346 -3.92 -6.24 -20.55
CA PHE A 346 -3.29 -6.34 -19.24
C PHE A 346 -2.78 -4.98 -18.74
N LEU A 347 -2.15 -4.19 -19.60
CA LEU A 347 -1.73 -2.82 -19.24
C LEU A 347 -2.93 -1.91 -18.94
N ASP A 348 -4.01 -2.02 -19.71
CA ASP A 348 -5.26 -1.28 -19.44
C ASP A 348 -5.84 -1.65 -18.07
N PHE A 349 -5.85 -2.95 -17.74
CA PHE A 349 -6.23 -3.45 -16.42
C PHE A 349 -5.37 -2.84 -15.30
N VAL A 350 -4.04 -2.79 -15.49
CA VAL A 350 -3.11 -2.17 -14.53
C VAL A 350 -3.35 -0.67 -14.37
N ILE A 351 -3.55 0.07 -15.45
CA ILE A 351 -3.79 1.52 -15.43
C ILE A 351 -5.10 1.87 -14.72
N LYS A 352 -6.09 0.99 -14.79
CA LYS A 352 -7.41 1.18 -14.18
C LYS A 352 -7.46 0.79 -12.69
N MET A 353 -6.37 0.28 -12.12
CA MET A 353 -6.30 -0.06 -10.69
C MET A 353 -6.44 1.20 -9.82
N LYS A 354 -7.23 1.10 -8.75
CA LYS A 354 -7.50 2.21 -7.84
C LYS A 354 -7.42 1.83 -6.37
#